data_AF-A0A6I9Y1S0-F1
#
_entry.id   AF-A0A6I9Y1S0-F1
#
_cell.length_a   1.000
_cell.length_b   1.000
_cell.length_c   1.000
_cell.angle_alpha   90.00
_cell.angle_beta   90.00
_cell.angle_gamma   90.00
#
_symmetry.space_group_name_H-M   'P 1'
#
loop_
_entity.id
_entity.type
_entity.pdbx_description
1 polymer ?
#
loop_
_entity_poly.entity_id
_entity_poly.type
_entity_poly.pdbx_seq_one_letter_code
_entity_poly.pdbx_strand_id
1 'polypeptide(L)'
;MVLSLLLSAYQLCRLAMPEPGAAAGWWAEGLDGDDLPPGQGAAIQAALERSLPELHQAVSAAKQAAGAGDLQARLGAVLALVEEAWGLPAVGRQVAKGLCDALRLEGGLDLLLDLLRGAEPESRNRAAQLLEQVLVAENRNRVARIGLGVVLNLAKERESLPLARSTSGILEHMFKHSEETCFQLIANGGLDAILFWCRWNDPVVLRHCAAALANCAMYGGQANQRRMVEKKASEWLFPLAFSKEDDLVQFQACLAIAVLATNKEIEKEVENSGTLALVEPFIATLDPGRFTHSWLGSSENSQGRTADDLQYLVPLLDSSRLEAQCIAAFYLCVEAAIKGQQKKTEIFAEIGAIQSLKRIVCYSANGTTSMLAKRALCTMGEEVPRRLLPTVPNWKTPEVQKWLQQIGFLKYCPRFLEHQVDGDLLLRLSEEDLLTDLAMSSSITRKRFFRELTELKTYANYSTCDRSNLADWLAGVDPKFRQYTYNLVTCGIDRNFLHRVTEQQLQDDCRIGLSFHRVRILSAAREFAQQGLKGSSNPPESSFPEPVKYAE
;
A
#
# COMPACT_ATOMS: atom_id res chain seq x y z
N MET A 1 -35.21 -46.90 -17.34
CA MET A 1 -34.19 -46.49 -18.34
C MET A 1 -33.28 -45.33 -17.89
N VAL A 2 -33.67 -44.50 -16.90
CA VAL A 2 -32.82 -43.39 -16.42
C VAL A 2 -31.74 -43.84 -15.42
N LEU A 3 -32.02 -44.85 -14.57
CA LEU A 3 -31.03 -45.38 -13.61
C LEU A 3 -29.85 -46.12 -14.26
N SER A 4 -30.07 -46.78 -15.40
CA SER A 4 -29.03 -47.49 -16.15
C SER A 4 -28.05 -46.54 -16.87
N LEU A 5 -28.50 -45.33 -17.22
CA LEU A 5 -27.65 -44.29 -17.80
C LEU A 5 -26.79 -43.57 -16.73
N LEU A 6 -27.31 -43.42 -15.51
CA LEU A 6 -26.55 -42.84 -14.39
C LEU A 6 -25.44 -43.76 -13.87
N LEU A 7 -25.65 -45.09 -13.85
CA LEU A 7 -24.58 -46.04 -13.52
C LEU A 7 -23.49 -46.12 -14.61
N SER A 8 -23.85 -45.96 -15.88
CA SER A 8 -22.89 -45.93 -16.99
C SER A 8 -22.02 -44.67 -16.97
N ALA A 9 -22.60 -43.51 -16.66
CA ALA A 9 -21.86 -42.26 -16.49
C ALA A 9 -20.92 -42.30 -15.25
N TYR A 10 -21.37 -42.92 -14.16
CA TYR A 10 -20.54 -43.07 -12.95
C TYR A 10 -19.37 -44.04 -13.15
N GLN A 11 -19.54 -45.11 -13.94
CA GLN A 11 -18.45 -46.01 -14.30
C GLN A 11 -17.46 -45.40 -15.31
N LEU A 12 -17.93 -44.57 -16.24
CA LEU A 12 -17.07 -43.83 -17.17
C LEU A 12 -16.23 -42.74 -16.48
N CYS A 13 -16.79 -42.06 -15.46
CA CYS A 13 -16.01 -41.13 -14.62
C CYS A 13 -14.97 -41.84 -13.75
N ARG A 14 -15.20 -43.11 -13.38
CA ARG A 14 -14.24 -43.90 -12.57
C ARG A 14 -13.04 -44.39 -13.38
N LEU A 15 -13.18 -44.57 -14.69
CA LEU A 15 -12.10 -44.96 -15.60
C LEU A 15 -11.20 -43.79 -16.04
N ALA A 16 -11.61 -42.55 -15.73
CA ALA A 16 -10.83 -41.33 -16.00
C ALA A 16 -10.07 -40.81 -14.76
N MET A 17 -10.19 -41.49 -13.62
CA MET A 17 -9.41 -41.19 -12.41
C MET A 17 -8.23 -42.17 -12.33
N PRO A 18 -7.00 -41.73 -11.99
CA PRO A 18 -5.90 -42.65 -11.79
C PRO A 18 -6.21 -43.60 -10.62
N GLU A 19 -5.77 -44.85 -10.76
CA GLU A 19 -5.77 -45.89 -9.71
C GLU A 19 -5.22 -45.34 -8.36
N PRO A 20 -5.62 -45.90 -7.20
CA PRO A 20 -5.21 -45.43 -5.86
C PRO A 20 -3.73 -45.69 -5.51
N GLY A 21 -2.86 -45.84 -6.51
CA GLY A 21 -1.41 -45.93 -6.38
C GLY A 21 -0.64 -44.68 -6.81
N ALA A 22 -1.31 -43.61 -7.28
CA ALA A 22 -0.68 -42.44 -7.89
C ALA A 22 -0.93 -41.11 -7.13
N ALA A 23 -1.19 -41.14 -5.82
CA ALA A 23 -1.40 -39.93 -5.00
C ALA A 23 -0.11 -39.11 -4.73
N ALA A 24 1.03 -39.53 -5.26
CA ALA A 24 2.33 -38.91 -4.97
C ALA A 24 2.65 -37.64 -5.78
N GLY A 25 1.81 -37.22 -6.74
CA GLY A 25 2.19 -36.19 -7.74
C GLY A 25 1.33 -34.92 -7.83
N TRP A 26 0.15 -34.86 -7.20
CA TRP A 26 -0.79 -33.73 -7.39
C TRP A 26 -0.33 -32.36 -6.85
N TRP A 27 0.69 -32.32 -5.99
CA TRP A 27 1.31 -31.08 -5.50
C TRP A 27 2.39 -30.51 -6.44
N ALA A 28 2.80 -31.26 -7.46
CA ALA A 28 3.79 -30.81 -8.44
C ALA A 28 3.18 -29.85 -9.48
N GLU A 29 1.88 -29.97 -9.76
CA GLU A 29 1.17 -29.09 -10.69
C GLU A 29 0.90 -27.73 -10.03
N GLY A 30 1.87 -26.81 -10.19
CA GLY A 30 1.81 -25.44 -9.67
C GLY A 30 3.14 -24.88 -9.16
N LEU A 31 4.22 -25.68 -9.21
CA LEU A 31 5.58 -25.24 -8.83
C LEU A 31 6.38 -24.67 -10.00
N ASP A 32 5.87 -24.77 -11.23
CA ASP A 32 6.50 -24.20 -12.43
C ASP A 32 6.20 -22.70 -12.56
N GLY A 33 6.90 -21.90 -11.75
CA GLY A 33 7.22 -20.52 -12.11
C GLY A 33 8.63 -20.51 -12.70
N ASP A 34 8.77 -20.04 -13.94
CA ASP A 34 9.98 -20.06 -14.79
C ASP A 34 11.21 -19.28 -14.23
N ASP A 35 11.17 -18.81 -12.97
CA ASP A 35 12.14 -17.86 -12.38
C ASP A 35 12.86 -18.37 -11.11
N LEU A 36 12.96 -19.69 -10.91
CA LEU A 36 13.68 -20.24 -9.76
C LEU A 36 15.17 -20.48 -10.08
N PRO A 37 16.11 -19.95 -9.26
CA PRO A 37 17.52 -20.29 -9.33
C PRO A 37 17.78 -21.80 -9.40
N PRO A 38 18.79 -22.24 -10.17
CA PRO A 38 19.09 -23.66 -10.35
C PRO A 38 19.34 -24.36 -9.00
N GLY A 39 18.63 -25.47 -8.76
CA GLY A 39 18.71 -26.26 -7.52
C GLY A 39 17.70 -25.87 -6.43
N GLN A 40 17.09 -24.68 -6.49
CA GLN A 40 16.10 -24.26 -5.50
C GLN A 40 14.79 -25.04 -5.63
N GLY A 41 14.35 -25.33 -6.86
CA GLY A 41 13.17 -26.19 -7.11
C GLY A 41 13.32 -27.59 -6.52
N ALA A 42 14.48 -28.22 -6.71
CA ALA A 42 14.78 -29.55 -6.15
C ALA A 42 14.82 -29.53 -4.60
N ALA A 43 15.34 -28.45 -3.99
CA ALA A 43 15.36 -28.30 -2.54
C ALA A 43 13.95 -28.10 -1.96
N ILE A 44 13.09 -27.32 -2.63
CA ILE A 44 11.67 -27.16 -2.26
C ILE A 44 10.97 -28.52 -2.34
N GLN A 45 11.16 -29.25 -3.44
CA GLN A 45 10.54 -30.55 -3.64
C GLN A 45 10.99 -31.57 -2.59
N ALA A 46 12.28 -31.68 -2.31
CA ALA A 46 12.80 -32.59 -1.30
C ALA A 46 12.27 -32.26 0.12
N ALA A 47 12.12 -30.97 0.46
CA ALA A 47 11.53 -30.57 1.73
C ALA A 47 10.04 -30.94 1.80
N LEU A 48 9.28 -30.70 0.73
CA LEU A 48 7.86 -31.09 0.66
C LEU A 48 7.66 -32.61 0.71
N GLU A 49 8.49 -33.39 0.01
CA GLU A 49 8.46 -34.86 0.02
C GLU A 49 8.65 -35.44 1.43
N ARG A 50 9.40 -34.74 2.29
CA ARG A 50 9.57 -35.10 3.69
C ARG A 50 8.41 -34.62 4.57
N SER A 51 8.01 -33.36 4.45
CA SER A 51 7.08 -32.73 5.39
C SER A 51 5.60 -33.06 5.12
N LEU A 52 5.21 -33.32 3.86
CA LEU A 52 3.81 -33.62 3.52
C LEU A 52 3.28 -34.93 4.15
N PRO A 53 4.03 -36.06 4.13
CA PRO A 53 3.59 -37.27 4.82
C PRO A 53 3.44 -37.08 6.34
N GLU A 54 4.37 -36.34 6.97
CA GLU A 54 4.31 -36.04 8.40
C GLU A 54 3.07 -35.18 8.73
N LEU A 55 2.78 -34.18 7.90
CA LEU A 55 1.57 -33.36 8.00
C LEU A 55 0.31 -34.22 7.87
N HIS A 56 0.22 -35.07 6.85
CA HIS A 56 -0.92 -35.95 6.61
C HIS A 56 -1.23 -36.83 7.83
N GLN A 57 -0.18 -37.45 8.40
CA GLN A 57 -0.30 -38.27 9.60
C GLN A 57 -0.78 -37.43 10.80
N ALA A 58 -0.21 -36.24 11.00
CA ALA A 58 -0.57 -35.36 12.11
C ALA A 58 -2.02 -34.85 12.01
N VAL A 59 -2.48 -34.48 10.81
CA VAL A 59 -3.86 -34.05 10.55
C VAL A 59 -4.84 -35.20 10.74
N SER A 60 -4.52 -36.40 10.22
CA SER A 60 -5.34 -37.59 10.44
C SER A 60 -5.45 -37.93 11.93
N ALA A 61 -4.34 -37.84 12.67
CA ALA A 61 -4.34 -38.09 14.11
C ALA A 61 -5.16 -37.04 14.87
N ALA A 62 -5.10 -35.76 14.48
CA ALA A 62 -5.91 -34.70 15.09
C ALA A 62 -7.42 -34.95 14.90
N LYS A 63 -7.84 -35.43 13.73
CA LYS A 63 -9.25 -35.80 13.47
C LYS A 63 -9.75 -36.98 14.30
N GLN A 64 -8.84 -37.85 14.74
CA GLN A 64 -9.16 -39.08 15.48
C GLN A 64 -8.84 -38.96 16.98
N ALA A 65 -8.55 -37.76 17.47
CA ALA A 65 -8.11 -37.55 18.84
C ALA A 65 -9.13 -38.11 19.86
N ALA A 66 -8.64 -38.84 20.86
CA ALA A 66 -9.48 -39.53 21.83
C ALA A 66 -10.06 -38.60 22.91
N GLY A 67 -9.60 -37.35 22.98
CA GLY A 67 -10.06 -36.33 23.90
C GLY A 67 -9.29 -35.03 23.80
N ALA A 68 -9.69 -34.06 24.61
CA ALA A 68 -9.12 -32.72 24.79
C ALA A 68 -7.59 -32.65 24.76
N GLY A 69 -6.92 -33.33 25.70
CA GLY A 69 -5.46 -33.29 25.83
C GLY A 69 -4.72 -33.93 24.65
N ASP A 70 -5.23 -35.04 24.10
CA ASP A 70 -4.66 -35.66 22.90
C ASP A 70 -4.80 -34.73 21.69
N LEU A 71 -5.99 -34.14 21.50
CA LEU A 71 -6.23 -33.17 20.44
C LEU A 71 -5.28 -31.98 20.51
N GLN A 72 -5.10 -31.40 21.71
CA GLN A 72 -4.18 -30.28 21.93
C GLN A 72 -2.73 -30.65 21.57
N ALA A 73 -2.30 -31.87 21.88
CA ALA A 73 -0.98 -32.37 21.50
C ALA A 73 -0.86 -32.57 19.97
N ARG A 74 -1.88 -33.13 19.32
CA ARG A 74 -1.90 -33.31 17.85
C ARG A 74 -1.88 -31.99 17.10
N LEU A 75 -2.68 -31.02 17.52
CA LEU A 75 -2.66 -29.66 16.94
C LEU A 75 -1.30 -28.98 17.16
N GLY A 76 -0.67 -29.20 18.32
CA GLY A 76 0.69 -28.73 18.58
C GLY A 76 1.74 -29.33 17.64
N ALA A 77 1.60 -30.61 17.29
CA ALA A 77 2.48 -31.25 16.30
C ALA A 77 2.31 -30.67 14.90
N VAL A 78 1.07 -30.42 14.47
CA VAL A 78 0.80 -29.74 13.18
C VAL A 78 1.38 -28.33 13.17
N LEU A 79 1.19 -27.57 14.24
CA LEU A 79 1.75 -26.22 14.39
C LEU A 79 3.29 -26.22 14.28
N ALA A 80 3.96 -27.14 14.98
CA ALA A 80 5.41 -27.25 14.93
C ALA A 80 5.94 -27.52 13.50
N LEU A 81 5.26 -28.38 12.72
CA LEU A 81 5.62 -28.64 11.32
C LEU A 81 5.48 -27.39 10.44
N VAL A 82 4.41 -26.62 10.65
CA VAL A 82 4.18 -25.37 9.91
C VAL A 82 5.22 -24.30 10.30
N GLU A 83 5.52 -24.15 11.58
CA GLU A 83 6.54 -23.22 12.08
C GLU A 83 7.94 -23.58 11.58
N GLU A 84 8.29 -24.87 11.57
CA GLU A 84 9.55 -25.36 11.00
C GLU A 84 9.66 -25.02 9.52
N ALA A 85 8.58 -25.23 8.75
CA ALA A 85 8.54 -24.89 7.34
C ALA A 85 8.74 -23.38 7.10
N TRP A 86 8.10 -22.51 7.88
CA TRP A 86 8.31 -21.06 7.80
C TRP A 86 9.73 -20.63 8.15
N GLY A 87 10.41 -21.38 9.01
CA GLY A 87 11.79 -21.13 9.44
C GLY A 87 12.87 -21.58 8.43
N LEU A 88 12.51 -22.33 7.38
CA LEU A 88 13.49 -22.82 6.42
C LEU A 88 14.13 -21.68 5.60
N PRO A 89 15.48 -21.57 5.57
CA PRO A 89 16.14 -20.51 4.84
C PRO A 89 15.93 -20.68 3.32
N ALA A 90 15.70 -19.56 2.63
CA ALA A 90 15.51 -19.44 1.18
C ALA A 90 14.29 -20.16 0.55
N VAL A 91 13.84 -21.30 1.08
CA VAL A 91 12.73 -22.11 0.52
C VAL A 91 11.48 -22.15 1.41
N GLY A 92 11.56 -21.64 2.65
CA GLY A 92 10.51 -21.83 3.65
C GLY A 92 9.14 -21.29 3.25
N ARG A 93 9.05 -20.15 2.55
CA ARG A 93 7.77 -19.63 2.07
C ARG A 93 7.05 -20.60 1.14
N GLN A 94 7.76 -21.21 0.20
CA GLN A 94 7.19 -22.15 -0.77
C GLN A 94 6.78 -23.47 -0.06
N VAL A 95 7.64 -23.98 0.82
CA VAL A 95 7.36 -25.20 1.59
C VAL A 95 6.16 -24.99 2.51
N ALA A 96 6.15 -23.91 3.31
CA ALA A 96 5.05 -23.58 4.21
C ALA A 96 3.74 -23.34 3.46
N LYS A 97 3.78 -22.67 2.29
CA LYS A 97 2.61 -22.54 1.42
C LYS A 97 2.07 -23.92 1.00
N GLY A 98 2.94 -24.83 0.56
CA GLY A 98 2.56 -26.19 0.20
C GLY A 98 1.92 -26.97 1.36
N LEU A 99 2.46 -26.86 2.58
CA LEU A 99 1.87 -27.45 3.77
C LEU A 99 0.50 -26.82 4.12
N CYS A 100 0.36 -25.50 4.01
CA CYS A 100 -0.90 -24.81 4.25
C CYS A 100 -1.98 -25.21 3.23
N ASP A 101 -1.61 -25.40 1.97
CA ASP A 101 -2.49 -25.89 0.91
C ASP A 101 -2.91 -27.33 1.15
N ALA A 102 -1.97 -28.22 1.51
CA ALA A 102 -2.28 -29.60 1.87
C ALA A 102 -3.21 -29.68 3.09
N LEU A 103 -2.94 -28.92 4.16
CA LEU A 103 -3.80 -28.82 5.34
C LEU A 103 -5.24 -28.43 4.96
N ARG A 104 -5.41 -27.46 4.04
CA ARG A 104 -6.73 -27.06 3.54
C ARG A 104 -7.40 -28.16 2.73
N LEU A 105 -6.69 -28.79 1.80
CA LEU A 105 -7.24 -29.83 0.93
C LEU A 105 -7.65 -31.08 1.71
N GLU A 106 -6.98 -31.37 2.82
CA GLU A 106 -7.35 -32.43 3.75
C GLU A 106 -8.51 -32.03 4.68
N GLY A 107 -9.08 -30.82 4.59
CA GLY A 107 -10.15 -30.37 5.48
C GLY A 107 -9.69 -30.00 6.89
N GLY A 108 -8.39 -29.76 7.08
CA GLY A 108 -7.82 -29.28 8.34
C GLY A 108 -8.34 -27.89 8.71
N LEU A 109 -8.57 -26.99 7.74
CA LEU A 109 -9.16 -25.68 8.02
C LEU A 109 -10.58 -25.79 8.59
N ASP A 110 -11.41 -26.65 8.02
CA ASP A 110 -12.79 -26.85 8.49
C ASP A 110 -12.79 -27.42 9.93
N LEU A 111 -11.88 -28.37 10.23
CA LEU A 111 -11.65 -28.86 11.59
C LEU A 111 -11.30 -27.72 12.56
N LEU A 112 -10.35 -26.85 12.18
CA LEU A 112 -9.96 -25.71 13.03
C LEU A 112 -11.15 -24.77 13.28
N LEU A 113 -11.92 -24.44 12.24
CA LEU A 113 -13.09 -23.57 12.37
C LEU A 113 -14.17 -24.18 13.27
N ASP A 114 -14.38 -25.50 13.23
CA ASP A 114 -15.34 -26.18 14.12
C ASP A 114 -14.86 -26.20 15.57
N LEU A 115 -13.56 -26.45 15.80
CA LEU A 115 -12.97 -26.36 17.14
C LEU A 115 -13.10 -24.95 17.72
N LEU A 116 -12.92 -23.92 16.89
CA LEU A 116 -13.06 -22.52 17.31
C LEU A 116 -14.49 -22.15 17.74
N ARG A 117 -15.52 -22.87 17.26
CA ARG A 117 -16.93 -22.62 17.65
C ARG A 117 -17.31 -23.20 18.99
N GLY A 118 -16.81 -24.39 19.33
CA GLY A 118 -17.40 -25.20 20.39
C GLY A 118 -16.42 -25.95 21.29
N ALA A 119 -15.11 -25.93 21.00
CA ALA A 119 -14.14 -26.60 21.85
C ALA A 119 -13.97 -25.85 23.18
N GLU A 120 -13.47 -26.60 24.17
CA GLU A 120 -12.97 -26.06 25.43
C GLU A 120 -11.87 -24.99 25.22
N PRO A 121 -11.64 -24.10 26.21
CA PRO A 121 -10.75 -22.95 26.05
C PRO A 121 -9.33 -23.30 25.57
N GLU A 122 -8.72 -24.37 26.09
CA GLU A 122 -7.35 -24.75 25.73
C GLU A 122 -7.23 -25.27 24.30
N SER A 123 -8.12 -26.20 23.92
CA SER A 123 -8.20 -26.72 22.55
C SER A 123 -8.54 -25.61 21.55
N ARG A 124 -9.42 -24.67 21.93
CA ARG A 124 -9.76 -23.48 21.14
C ARG A 124 -8.56 -22.56 20.93
N ASN A 125 -7.79 -22.29 21.99
CA ASN A 125 -6.58 -21.47 21.91
C ASN A 125 -5.53 -22.13 21.00
N ARG A 126 -5.32 -23.44 21.11
CA ARG A 126 -4.39 -24.17 20.25
C ARG A 126 -4.84 -24.15 18.78
N ALA A 127 -6.14 -24.31 18.52
CA ALA A 127 -6.69 -24.19 17.18
C ALA A 127 -6.54 -22.76 16.61
N ALA A 128 -6.69 -21.72 17.44
CA ALA A 128 -6.48 -20.33 17.04
C ALA A 128 -5.02 -20.06 16.66
N GLN A 129 -4.06 -20.56 17.46
CA GLN A 129 -2.63 -20.48 17.18
C GLN A 129 -2.28 -21.12 15.84
N LEU A 130 -2.80 -22.32 15.59
CA LEU A 130 -2.55 -22.99 14.31
C LEU A 130 -3.23 -22.26 13.15
N LEU A 131 -4.47 -21.80 13.31
CA LEU A 131 -5.16 -21.05 12.27
C LEU A 131 -4.39 -19.80 11.88
N GLU A 132 -3.89 -19.03 12.85
CA GLU A 132 -3.05 -17.85 12.63
C GLU A 132 -1.88 -18.14 11.67
N GLN A 133 -1.12 -19.22 11.91
CA GLN A 133 0.10 -19.56 11.16
C GLN A 133 -0.16 -20.15 9.76
N VAL A 134 -1.42 -20.44 9.39
CA VAL A 134 -1.77 -21.07 8.10
C VAL A 134 -2.61 -20.17 7.20
N LEU A 135 -2.78 -18.88 7.53
CA LEU A 135 -3.57 -17.92 6.75
C LEU A 135 -2.82 -17.37 5.52
N VAL A 136 -2.34 -18.27 4.66
CA VAL A 136 -1.91 -17.95 3.28
C VAL A 136 -3.09 -17.52 2.40
N ALA A 137 -2.83 -16.95 1.22
CA ALA A 137 -3.87 -16.35 0.35
C ALA A 137 -5.09 -17.26 0.11
N GLU A 138 -4.88 -18.52 -0.30
CA GLU A 138 -5.98 -19.46 -0.56
C GLU A 138 -6.72 -19.87 0.72
N ASN A 139 -6.04 -19.90 1.85
CA ASN A 139 -6.66 -20.20 3.14
C ASN A 139 -7.50 -19.02 3.63
N ARG A 140 -7.05 -17.77 3.40
CA ARG A 140 -7.87 -16.57 3.62
C ARG A 140 -9.12 -16.58 2.76
N ASN A 141 -9.03 -16.97 1.48
CA ASN A 141 -10.18 -17.11 0.59
C ASN A 141 -11.22 -18.09 1.18
N ARG A 142 -10.77 -19.24 1.70
CA ARG A 142 -11.65 -20.23 2.34
C ARG A 142 -12.28 -19.65 3.62
N VAL A 143 -11.49 -19.05 4.51
CA VAL A 143 -11.98 -18.48 5.77
C VAL A 143 -12.96 -17.33 5.51
N ALA A 144 -12.71 -16.45 4.53
CA ALA A 144 -13.63 -15.38 4.18
C ALA A 144 -15.02 -15.92 3.74
N ARG A 145 -15.06 -17.06 3.04
CA ARG A 145 -16.30 -17.67 2.55
C ARG A 145 -17.11 -18.41 3.61
N ILE A 146 -16.45 -19.15 4.51
CA ILE A 146 -17.14 -20.09 5.42
C ILE A 146 -16.82 -19.88 6.91
N GLY A 147 -15.74 -19.17 7.22
CA GLY A 147 -15.17 -19.06 8.57
C GLY A 147 -15.24 -17.67 9.18
N LEU A 148 -15.57 -16.62 8.42
CA LEU A 148 -15.47 -15.23 8.89
C LEU A 148 -16.35 -14.96 10.12
N GLY A 149 -17.55 -15.54 10.19
CA GLY A 149 -18.41 -15.44 11.36
C GLY A 149 -17.82 -16.09 12.63
N VAL A 150 -17.00 -17.14 12.48
CA VAL A 150 -16.29 -17.77 13.61
C VAL A 150 -15.23 -16.81 14.14
N VAL A 151 -14.42 -16.24 13.25
CA VAL A 151 -13.39 -15.24 13.61
C VAL A 151 -14.02 -14.04 14.32
N LEU A 152 -15.15 -13.53 13.81
CA LEU A 152 -15.88 -12.43 14.42
C LEU A 152 -16.46 -12.76 15.80
N ASN A 153 -16.86 -14.02 16.03
CA ASN A 153 -17.29 -14.45 17.36
C ASN A 153 -16.13 -14.52 18.34
N LEU A 154 -14.95 -14.99 17.92
CA LEU A 154 -13.75 -14.95 18.76
C LEU A 154 -13.37 -13.51 19.14
N ALA A 155 -13.49 -12.57 18.21
CA ALA A 155 -13.20 -11.15 18.46
C ALA A 155 -14.11 -10.48 19.52
N LYS A 156 -15.21 -11.14 19.93
CA LYS A 156 -16.06 -10.69 21.04
C LYS A 156 -15.47 -11.06 22.40
N GLU A 157 -14.66 -12.11 22.51
CA GLU A 157 -14.00 -12.57 23.74
C GLU A 157 -12.69 -11.80 24.00
N ARG A 158 -12.82 -10.53 24.38
CA ARG A 158 -11.67 -9.60 24.40
C ARG A 158 -10.76 -9.69 25.63
N GLU A 159 -11.18 -10.36 26.69
CA GLU A 159 -10.48 -10.34 27.99
C GLU A 159 -9.40 -11.43 28.13
N SER A 160 -9.47 -12.50 27.33
CA SER A 160 -8.52 -13.61 27.39
C SER A 160 -7.23 -13.27 26.64
N LEU A 161 -6.12 -13.07 27.36
CA LEU A 161 -4.82 -12.78 26.74
C LEU A 161 -4.34 -13.86 25.76
N PRO A 162 -4.39 -15.17 26.08
CA PRO A 162 -3.99 -16.22 25.14
C PRO A 162 -4.80 -16.20 23.84
N LEU A 163 -6.11 -15.95 23.94
CA LEU A 163 -6.98 -15.91 22.78
C LEU A 163 -6.80 -14.61 21.99
N ALA A 164 -6.58 -13.47 22.67
CA ALA A 164 -6.35 -12.18 22.04
C ALA A 164 -5.09 -12.17 21.18
N ARG A 165 -4.00 -12.83 21.61
CA ARG A 165 -2.77 -12.99 20.80
C ARG A 165 -3.10 -13.60 19.43
N SER A 166 -3.71 -14.78 19.40
CA SER A 166 -4.01 -15.44 18.13
C SER A 166 -5.17 -14.79 17.38
N THR A 167 -6.18 -14.27 18.07
CA THR A 167 -7.32 -13.62 17.39
C THR A 167 -6.91 -12.31 16.73
N SER A 168 -6.04 -11.52 17.36
CA SER A 168 -5.47 -10.32 16.74
C SER A 168 -4.62 -10.65 15.53
N GLY A 169 -3.81 -11.72 15.57
CA GLY A 169 -3.07 -12.22 14.40
C GLY A 169 -3.99 -12.74 13.28
N ILE A 170 -5.02 -13.51 13.59
CA ILE A 170 -6.03 -13.94 12.61
C ILE A 170 -6.68 -12.72 11.93
N LEU A 171 -7.11 -11.73 12.70
CA LEU A 171 -7.67 -10.49 12.16
C LEU A 171 -6.67 -9.74 11.29
N GLU A 172 -5.40 -9.65 11.72
CA GLU A 172 -4.32 -9.07 10.93
C GLU A 172 -4.27 -9.66 9.51
N HIS A 173 -4.23 -11.00 9.39
CA HIS A 173 -4.19 -11.65 8.07
C HIS A 173 -5.49 -11.45 7.30
N MET A 174 -6.65 -11.50 7.95
CA MET A 174 -7.94 -11.35 7.28
C MET A 174 -8.17 -9.94 6.73
N PHE A 175 -7.58 -8.90 7.34
CA PHE A 175 -7.56 -7.54 6.77
C PHE A 175 -6.71 -7.42 5.49
N LYS A 176 -5.86 -8.40 5.17
CA LYS A 176 -5.09 -8.44 3.88
C LYS A 176 -5.88 -9.06 2.73
N HIS A 177 -7.11 -9.56 2.95
CA HIS A 177 -7.81 -10.37 1.94
C HIS A 177 -8.46 -9.54 0.82
N SER A 178 -9.40 -8.65 1.15
CA SER A 178 -10.12 -7.83 0.16
C SER A 178 -10.91 -6.71 0.84
N GLU A 179 -11.30 -5.68 0.07
CA GLU A 179 -12.15 -4.58 0.55
C GLU A 179 -13.47 -5.09 1.17
N GLU A 180 -14.10 -6.11 0.58
CA GLU A 180 -15.34 -6.70 1.10
C GLU A 180 -15.10 -7.37 2.46
N THR A 181 -14.00 -8.09 2.63
CA THR A 181 -13.69 -8.71 3.92
C THR A 181 -13.34 -7.69 4.98
N CYS A 182 -12.59 -6.64 4.63
CA CYS A 182 -12.35 -5.50 5.50
C CYS A 182 -13.67 -4.84 5.93
N PHE A 183 -14.59 -4.64 4.99
CA PHE A 183 -15.91 -4.10 5.29
C PHE A 183 -16.66 -4.97 6.31
N GLN A 184 -16.75 -6.29 6.07
CA GLN A 184 -17.41 -7.21 6.99
C GLN A 184 -16.75 -7.22 8.37
N LEU A 185 -15.42 -7.20 8.45
CA LEU A 185 -14.69 -7.15 9.71
C LEU A 185 -14.96 -5.84 10.48
N ILE A 186 -15.00 -4.70 9.79
CA ILE A 186 -15.29 -3.41 10.43
C ILE A 186 -16.75 -3.34 10.89
N ALA A 187 -17.69 -3.73 10.03
CA ALA A 187 -19.12 -3.63 10.30
C ALA A 187 -19.57 -4.53 11.46
N ASN A 188 -18.89 -5.67 11.65
CA ASN A 188 -19.29 -6.68 12.63
C ASN A 188 -18.38 -6.73 13.89
N GLY A 189 -17.63 -5.67 14.18
CA GLY A 189 -16.94 -5.52 15.46
C GLY A 189 -15.49 -6.04 15.52
N GLY A 190 -14.93 -6.51 14.40
CA GLY A 190 -13.53 -6.95 14.31
C GLY A 190 -12.55 -5.80 14.49
N LEU A 191 -12.79 -4.65 13.86
CA LEU A 191 -11.97 -3.44 14.09
C LEU A 191 -12.09 -2.95 15.54
N ASP A 192 -13.28 -3.01 16.14
CA ASP A 192 -13.48 -2.62 17.54
C ASP A 192 -12.69 -3.50 18.52
N ALA A 193 -12.46 -4.77 18.20
CA ALA A 193 -11.61 -5.66 18.98
C ALA A 193 -10.13 -5.25 18.88
N ILE A 194 -9.64 -4.94 17.68
CA ILE A 194 -8.28 -4.42 17.47
C ILE A 194 -8.06 -3.12 18.26
N LEU A 195 -8.98 -2.16 18.12
CA LEU A 195 -8.88 -0.88 18.84
C LEU A 195 -8.97 -1.06 20.36
N PHE A 196 -9.76 -2.01 20.84
CA PHE A 196 -9.81 -2.38 22.26
C PHE A 196 -8.44 -2.87 22.76
N TRP A 197 -7.76 -3.71 21.98
CA TRP A 197 -6.47 -4.32 22.32
C TRP A 197 -5.27 -3.38 22.13
N CYS A 198 -5.39 -2.29 21.37
CA CYS A 198 -4.38 -1.23 21.32
C CYS A 198 -4.07 -0.58 22.69
N ARG A 199 -4.92 -0.82 23.70
CA ARG A 199 -4.76 -0.33 25.08
C ARG A 199 -3.95 -1.26 25.97
N TRP A 200 -3.57 -2.43 25.48
CA TRP A 200 -2.83 -3.42 26.24
C TRP A 200 -1.32 -3.13 26.20
N ASN A 201 -0.56 -3.85 27.02
CA ASN A 201 0.91 -3.75 27.08
C ASN A 201 1.59 -5.04 26.59
N ASP A 202 0.84 -5.98 26.00
CA ASP A 202 1.41 -7.22 25.49
C ASP A 202 2.06 -6.98 24.11
N PRO A 203 3.39 -7.20 23.95
CA PRO A 203 4.08 -6.86 22.70
C PRO A 203 3.55 -7.62 21.49
N VAL A 204 3.13 -8.87 21.66
CA VAL A 204 2.60 -9.70 20.56
C VAL A 204 1.26 -9.15 20.09
N VAL A 205 0.34 -8.88 21.03
CA VAL A 205 -0.96 -8.26 20.71
C VAL A 205 -0.79 -6.91 20.05
N LEU A 206 0.11 -6.04 20.54
CA LEU A 206 0.32 -4.71 19.97
C LEU A 206 0.91 -4.76 18.55
N ARG A 207 1.83 -5.71 18.28
CA ARG A 207 2.35 -5.96 16.92
C ARG A 207 1.22 -6.33 15.96
N HIS A 208 0.38 -7.30 16.34
CA HIS A 208 -0.75 -7.70 15.51
C HIS A 208 -1.76 -6.56 15.33
N CYS A 209 -2.05 -5.79 16.38
CA CYS A 209 -2.98 -4.67 16.28
C CYS A 209 -2.46 -3.58 15.31
N ALA A 210 -1.19 -3.20 15.42
CA ALA A 210 -0.59 -2.21 14.53
C ALA A 210 -0.57 -2.70 13.07
N ALA A 211 -0.16 -3.96 12.85
CA ALA A 211 -0.18 -4.56 11.52
C ALA A 211 -1.60 -4.71 10.96
N ALA A 212 -2.59 -5.08 11.77
CA ALA A 212 -4.00 -5.19 11.37
C ALA A 212 -4.55 -3.84 10.92
N LEU A 213 -4.25 -2.75 11.64
CA LEU A 213 -4.63 -1.39 11.25
C LEU A 213 -3.95 -0.97 9.95
N ALA A 214 -2.66 -1.27 9.77
CA ALA A 214 -1.94 -0.99 8.53
C ALA A 214 -2.54 -1.76 7.33
N ASN A 215 -2.83 -3.04 7.49
CA ASN A 215 -3.46 -3.86 6.45
C ASN A 215 -4.86 -3.33 6.12
N CYS A 216 -5.67 -3.02 7.13
CA CYS A 216 -7.01 -2.47 6.91
C CYS A 216 -6.96 -1.14 6.14
N ALA A 217 -5.97 -0.28 6.44
CA ALA A 217 -5.77 0.98 5.70
C ALA A 217 -5.32 0.74 4.25
N MET A 218 -4.40 -0.21 4.03
CA MET A 218 -3.81 -0.52 2.72
C MET A 218 -4.77 -1.26 1.78
N TYR A 219 -5.45 -2.30 2.27
CA TYR A 219 -6.26 -3.23 1.47
C TYR A 219 -7.77 -2.99 1.61
N GLY A 220 -8.21 -2.11 2.51
CA GLY A 220 -9.62 -1.86 2.78
C GLY A 220 -10.31 -0.92 1.79
N GLY A 221 -9.57 -0.11 1.02
CA GLY A 221 -10.15 0.88 0.11
C GLY A 221 -10.75 2.10 0.83
N GLN A 222 -11.11 3.13 0.05
CA GLN A 222 -11.46 4.46 0.57
C GLN A 222 -12.69 4.47 1.49
N ALA A 223 -13.70 3.62 1.21
CA ALA A 223 -14.90 3.52 2.03
C ALA A 223 -14.61 2.95 3.42
N ASN A 224 -13.72 1.98 3.53
CA ASN A 224 -13.36 1.39 4.82
C ASN A 224 -12.39 2.29 5.59
N GLN A 225 -11.49 3.01 4.90
CA GLN A 225 -10.65 4.04 5.53
C GLN A 225 -11.50 5.12 6.25
N ARG A 226 -12.62 5.55 5.64
CA ARG A 226 -13.59 6.43 6.32
C ARG A 226 -14.14 5.82 7.60
N ARG A 227 -14.60 4.57 7.55
CA ARG A 227 -15.11 3.86 8.72
C ARG A 227 -14.06 3.68 9.81
N MET A 228 -12.79 3.50 9.45
CA MET A 228 -11.69 3.47 10.42
C MET A 228 -11.59 4.80 11.17
N VAL A 229 -11.64 5.93 10.46
CA VAL A 229 -11.59 7.27 11.06
C VAL A 229 -12.85 7.59 11.88
N GLU A 230 -14.03 7.20 11.40
CA GLU A 230 -15.30 7.30 12.17
C GLU A 230 -15.21 6.55 13.50
N LYS A 231 -14.54 5.40 13.53
CA LYS A 231 -14.25 4.61 14.73
C LYS A 231 -13.00 5.09 15.51
N LYS A 232 -12.47 6.27 15.20
CA LYS A 232 -11.33 6.90 15.88
C LYS A 232 -10.02 6.12 15.78
N ALA A 233 -9.81 5.33 14.73
CA ALA A 233 -8.56 4.59 14.54
C ALA A 233 -7.33 5.52 14.46
N SER A 234 -7.45 6.72 13.87
CA SER A 234 -6.36 7.71 13.80
C SER A 234 -5.88 8.17 15.18
N GLU A 235 -6.78 8.28 16.16
CA GLU A 235 -6.46 8.63 17.55
C GLU A 235 -5.80 7.44 18.28
N TRP A 236 -6.32 6.22 18.08
CA TRP A 236 -5.75 5.01 18.69
C TRP A 236 -4.41 4.57 18.09
N LEU A 237 -4.03 5.08 16.92
CA LEU A 237 -2.70 4.90 16.37
C LEU A 237 -1.64 5.73 17.12
N PHE A 238 -2.04 6.78 17.87
CA PHE A 238 -1.09 7.64 18.59
C PHE A 238 -0.26 6.89 19.64
N PRO A 239 -0.84 6.13 20.59
CA PRO A 239 -0.06 5.37 21.56
C PRO A 239 0.89 4.36 20.93
N LEU A 240 0.49 3.76 19.80
CA LEU A 240 1.32 2.79 19.07
C LEU A 240 2.50 3.47 18.36
N ALA A 241 2.26 4.59 17.69
CA ALA A 241 3.29 5.37 17.00
C ALA A 241 4.26 6.06 17.99
N PHE A 242 3.80 6.36 19.20
CA PHE A 242 4.59 7.00 20.25
C PHE A 242 5.35 6.02 21.17
N SER A 243 5.00 4.72 21.14
CA SER A 243 5.66 3.70 21.95
C SER A 243 7.17 3.68 21.68
N LYS A 244 8.02 3.58 22.70
CA LYS A 244 9.49 3.52 22.53
C LYS A 244 10.07 2.11 22.64
N GLU A 245 9.20 1.12 22.79
CA GLU A 245 9.62 -0.25 23.11
C GLU A 245 9.84 -1.10 21.87
N ASP A 246 9.17 -0.78 20.76
CA ASP A 246 9.14 -1.61 19.56
C ASP A 246 9.02 -0.80 18.28
N ASP A 247 10.13 -0.67 17.56
CA ASP A 247 10.22 0.03 16.27
C ASP A 247 9.26 -0.57 15.22
N LEU A 248 8.94 -1.88 15.28
CA LEU A 248 8.01 -2.51 14.32
C LEU A 248 6.58 -2.04 14.58
N VAL A 249 6.17 -1.94 15.84
CA VAL A 249 4.84 -1.41 16.22
C VAL A 249 4.71 0.04 15.77
N GLN A 250 5.72 0.86 16.06
CA GLN A 250 5.74 2.26 15.63
C GLN A 250 5.67 2.39 14.11
N PHE A 251 6.45 1.57 13.39
CA PHE A 251 6.47 1.58 11.94
C PHE A 251 5.12 1.21 11.33
N GLN A 252 4.48 0.14 11.81
CA GLN A 252 3.16 -0.27 11.32
C GLN A 252 2.09 0.78 11.64
N ALA A 253 2.15 1.40 12.81
CA ALA A 253 1.23 2.48 13.17
C ALA A 253 1.44 3.73 12.29
N CYS A 254 2.70 4.10 12.03
CA CYS A 254 3.06 5.17 11.11
C CYS A 254 2.61 4.86 9.67
N LEU A 255 2.71 3.60 9.24
CA LEU A 255 2.26 3.19 7.91
C LEU A 255 0.75 3.34 7.80
N ALA A 256 0.00 2.86 8.80
CA ALA A 256 -1.45 2.99 8.84
C ALA A 256 -1.91 4.46 8.75
N ILE A 257 -1.34 5.35 9.58
CA ILE A 257 -1.74 6.77 9.58
C ILE A 257 -1.35 7.48 8.28
N ALA A 258 -0.17 7.17 7.72
CA ALA A 258 0.28 7.79 6.47
C ALA A 258 -0.57 7.36 5.27
N VAL A 259 -1.02 6.10 5.24
CA VAL A 259 -1.96 5.59 4.22
C VAL A 259 -3.31 6.29 4.35
N LEU A 260 -3.86 6.40 5.57
CA LEU A 260 -5.11 7.13 5.80
C LEU A 260 -5.02 8.60 5.37
N ALA A 261 -3.87 9.25 5.59
CA ALA A 261 -3.63 10.63 5.18
C ALA A 261 -3.60 10.83 3.64
N THR A 262 -3.50 9.77 2.84
CA THR A 262 -3.58 9.88 1.38
C THR A 262 -5.02 10.00 0.86
N ASN A 263 -6.01 9.68 1.70
CA ASN A 263 -7.41 9.83 1.36
C ASN A 263 -7.89 11.25 1.67
N LYS A 264 -8.15 12.01 0.61
CA LYS A 264 -8.54 13.43 0.68
C LYS A 264 -9.83 13.69 1.43
N GLU A 265 -10.73 12.71 1.54
CA GLU A 265 -11.99 12.86 2.27
C GLU A 265 -11.81 12.89 3.80
N ILE A 266 -10.70 12.31 4.30
CA ILE A 266 -10.43 12.15 5.75
C ILE A 266 -9.10 12.78 6.18
N GLU A 267 -8.37 13.41 5.26
CA GLU A 267 -7.03 13.96 5.47
C GLU A 267 -7.01 14.91 6.68
N LYS A 268 -8.03 15.76 6.81
CA LYS A 268 -8.11 16.76 7.88
C LYS A 268 -8.35 16.11 9.26
N GLU A 269 -9.21 15.11 9.35
CA GLU A 269 -9.45 14.35 10.57
C GLU A 269 -8.19 13.58 11.01
N VAL A 270 -7.44 13.03 10.05
CA VAL A 270 -6.17 12.36 10.28
C VAL A 270 -5.11 13.35 10.79
N GLU A 271 -5.02 14.55 10.21
CA GLU A 271 -4.12 15.61 10.69
C GLU A 271 -4.47 16.04 12.12
N ASN A 272 -5.76 16.22 12.40
CA ASN A 272 -6.24 16.64 13.72
C ASN A 272 -5.96 15.61 14.83
N SER A 273 -5.71 14.35 14.50
CA SER A 273 -5.33 13.34 15.51
C SER A 273 -3.91 13.56 16.06
N GLY A 274 -3.08 14.37 15.38
CA GLY A 274 -1.68 14.64 15.77
C GLY A 274 -0.72 13.48 15.51
N THR A 275 -1.21 12.27 15.21
CA THR A 275 -0.41 11.07 14.97
C THR A 275 0.49 11.21 13.74
N LEU A 276 0.02 11.91 12.70
CA LEU A 276 0.77 12.09 11.45
C LEU A 276 2.09 12.85 11.66
N ALA A 277 2.13 13.78 12.62
CA ALA A 277 3.32 14.56 12.95
C ALA A 277 4.48 13.70 13.51
N LEU A 278 4.21 12.47 13.94
CA LEU A 278 5.22 11.55 14.46
C LEU A 278 5.97 10.81 13.35
N VAL A 279 5.42 10.74 12.13
CA VAL A 279 5.93 9.84 11.07
C VAL A 279 7.32 10.24 10.59
N GLU A 280 7.51 11.47 10.10
CA GLU A 280 8.80 11.88 9.53
C GLU A 280 9.93 11.90 10.57
N PRO A 281 9.74 12.43 11.80
CA PRO A 281 10.76 12.38 12.83
C PRO A 281 11.16 10.96 13.21
N PHE A 282 10.20 10.03 13.30
CA PHE A 282 10.47 8.62 13.58
C PHE A 282 11.26 7.97 12.44
N ILE A 283 10.81 8.11 11.19
CA ILE A 283 11.51 7.52 10.04
C ILE A 283 12.94 8.08 9.91
N ALA A 284 13.17 9.35 10.25
CA ALA A 284 14.49 9.96 10.23
C ALA A 284 15.46 9.37 11.27
N THR A 285 14.99 8.73 12.35
CA THR A 285 15.86 8.08 13.34
C THR A 285 16.25 6.65 12.96
N LEU A 286 15.50 6.01 12.05
CA LEU A 286 15.72 4.62 11.69
C LEU A 286 16.84 4.46 10.65
N ASP A 287 17.61 3.37 10.78
CA ASP A 287 18.47 2.88 9.70
C ASP A 287 17.80 1.69 8.99
N PRO A 288 17.50 1.80 7.67
CA PRO A 288 16.90 0.71 6.89
C PRO A 288 17.65 -0.63 6.99
N GLY A 289 18.99 -0.60 7.04
CA GLY A 289 19.81 -1.80 7.12
C GLY A 289 19.61 -2.54 8.46
N ARG A 290 19.67 -1.82 9.57
CA ARG A 290 19.39 -2.38 10.91
C ARG A 290 17.94 -2.85 11.03
N PHE A 291 16.99 -2.06 10.54
CA PHE A 291 15.57 -2.39 10.59
C PHE A 291 15.24 -3.67 9.83
N THR A 292 15.99 -3.97 8.76
CA THR A 292 15.85 -5.23 8.00
C THR A 292 15.98 -6.46 8.90
N HIS A 293 16.88 -6.45 9.90
CA HIS A 293 17.03 -7.59 10.82
C HIS A 293 15.80 -7.79 11.71
N SER A 294 15.24 -6.71 12.26
CA SER A 294 14.00 -6.77 13.03
C SER A 294 12.82 -7.19 12.15
N TRP A 295 12.78 -6.70 10.91
CA TRP A 295 11.76 -7.01 9.92
C TRP A 295 11.73 -8.49 9.54
N LEU A 296 12.90 -9.07 9.27
CA LEU A 296 13.08 -10.49 8.91
C LEU A 296 12.87 -11.45 10.09
N GLY A 297 12.91 -10.96 11.33
CA GLY A 297 12.69 -11.76 12.54
C GLY A 297 11.26 -12.30 12.70
N SER A 298 10.31 -11.82 11.89
CA SER A 298 8.95 -12.36 11.78
C SER A 298 8.92 -13.46 10.72
N SER A 299 8.42 -14.66 11.06
CA SER A 299 8.33 -15.84 10.17
C SER A 299 7.75 -15.51 8.78
N GLU A 300 6.70 -14.68 8.72
CA GLU A 300 6.07 -14.21 7.47
C GLU A 300 6.98 -13.36 6.57
N ASN A 301 7.87 -12.57 7.18
CA ASN A 301 8.68 -11.55 6.50
C ASN A 301 10.06 -12.07 6.12
N SER A 302 10.41 -13.32 6.45
CA SER A 302 11.72 -13.95 6.22
C SER A 302 12.24 -13.83 4.77
N GLN A 303 11.35 -13.61 3.80
CA GLN A 303 11.69 -13.39 2.39
C GLN A 303 11.24 -12.03 1.82
N GLY A 304 10.83 -11.09 2.65
CA GLY A 304 10.26 -9.78 2.24
C GLY A 304 8.88 -9.90 1.59
N ARG A 305 8.32 -8.81 1.09
CA ARG A 305 6.95 -8.78 0.51
C ARG A 305 6.91 -9.29 -0.94
N THR A 306 5.71 -9.61 -1.44
CA THR A 306 5.47 -9.99 -2.85
C THR A 306 5.30 -8.76 -3.74
N ALA A 307 5.26 -8.93 -5.07
CA ALA A 307 5.04 -7.83 -6.01
C ALA A 307 3.69 -7.13 -5.74
N ASP A 308 2.64 -7.95 -5.59
CA ASP A 308 1.28 -7.50 -5.31
C ASP A 308 1.21 -6.67 -4.02
N ASP A 309 1.89 -7.11 -2.96
CA ASP A 309 1.96 -6.36 -1.69
C ASP A 309 2.71 -5.03 -1.86
N LEU A 310 3.84 -5.04 -2.58
CA LEU A 310 4.68 -3.86 -2.76
C LEU A 310 4.06 -2.80 -3.67
N GLN A 311 3.19 -3.21 -4.60
CA GLN A 311 2.52 -2.28 -5.51
C GLN A 311 1.69 -1.23 -4.77
N TYR A 312 1.14 -1.55 -3.60
CA TYR A 312 0.39 -0.60 -2.76
C TYR A 312 1.25 0.54 -2.20
N LEU A 313 2.58 0.41 -2.19
CA LEU A 313 3.49 1.48 -1.73
C LEU A 313 3.72 2.55 -2.80
N VAL A 314 3.52 2.23 -4.09
CA VAL A 314 3.81 3.15 -5.20
C VAL A 314 2.92 4.40 -5.16
N PRO A 315 1.58 4.29 -4.94
CA PRO A 315 0.74 5.47 -4.75
C PRO A 315 1.15 6.37 -3.57
N LEU A 316 1.77 5.81 -2.52
CA LEU A 316 2.27 6.59 -1.38
C LEU A 316 3.49 7.43 -1.74
N LEU A 317 4.40 6.91 -2.59
CA LEU A 317 5.52 7.69 -3.14
C LEU A 317 5.04 8.86 -4.00
N ASP A 318 3.93 8.66 -4.71
CA ASP A 318 3.35 9.66 -5.61
C ASP A 318 2.36 10.60 -4.91
N SER A 319 2.13 10.40 -3.61
CA SER A 319 1.26 11.23 -2.78
C SER A 319 1.81 12.66 -2.65
N SER A 320 0.91 13.62 -2.40
CA SER A 320 1.30 14.98 -2.02
C SER A 320 1.77 15.09 -0.56
N ARG A 321 1.57 14.04 0.24
CA ARG A 321 1.93 14.01 1.68
C ARG A 321 3.38 13.61 1.87
N LEU A 322 4.13 14.43 2.61
CA LEU A 322 5.52 14.13 2.96
C LEU A 322 5.62 12.83 3.77
N GLU A 323 4.70 12.63 4.71
CA GLU A 323 4.71 11.49 5.62
C GLU A 323 4.51 10.17 4.87
N ALA A 324 3.60 10.14 3.89
CA ALA A 324 3.37 9.01 3.00
C ALA A 324 4.60 8.71 2.13
N GLN A 325 5.20 9.75 1.53
CA GLN A 325 6.42 9.59 0.74
C GLN A 325 7.58 9.06 1.59
N CYS A 326 7.78 9.59 2.80
CA CYS A 326 8.83 9.19 3.72
C CYS A 326 8.72 7.71 4.09
N ILE A 327 7.55 7.28 4.55
CA ILE A 327 7.39 5.89 5.01
C ILE A 327 7.47 4.89 3.86
N ALA A 328 6.93 5.23 2.69
CA ALA A 328 7.01 4.38 1.51
C ALA A 328 8.44 4.26 0.98
N ALA A 329 9.20 5.37 0.96
CA ALA A 329 10.61 5.34 0.57
C ALA A 329 11.46 4.52 1.57
N PHE A 330 11.17 4.61 2.87
CA PHE A 330 11.82 3.78 3.88
C PHE A 330 11.50 2.30 3.67
N TYR A 331 10.23 1.95 3.51
CA TYR A 331 9.78 0.57 3.32
C TYR A 331 10.44 -0.04 2.07
N LEU A 332 10.40 0.67 0.93
CA LEU A 332 11.06 0.21 -0.30
C LEU A 332 12.59 0.13 -0.16
N CYS A 333 13.21 0.96 0.69
CA CYS A 333 14.64 0.82 0.98
C CYS A 333 14.96 -0.48 1.75
N VAL A 334 14.12 -0.86 2.71
CA VAL A 334 14.24 -2.15 3.44
C VAL A 334 14.02 -3.32 2.50
N GLU A 335 12.95 -3.29 1.71
CA GLU A 335 12.63 -4.36 0.76
C GLU A 335 13.67 -4.45 -0.36
N ALA A 336 14.23 -3.34 -0.83
CA ALA A 336 15.34 -3.35 -1.78
C ALA A 336 16.57 -4.09 -1.21
N ALA A 337 16.88 -3.92 0.07
CA ALA A 337 17.98 -4.63 0.71
C ALA A 337 17.71 -6.15 0.74
N ILE A 338 16.49 -6.55 1.10
CA ILE A 338 16.07 -7.96 1.12
C ILE A 338 16.13 -8.57 -0.28
N LYS A 339 15.52 -7.93 -1.27
CA LYS A 339 15.48 -8.41 -2.66
C LYS A 339 16.84 -8.35 -3.35
N GLY A 340 17.70 -7.41 -2.97
CA GLY A 340 19.09 -7.34 -3.41
C GLY A 340 19.88 -8.59 -3.01
N GLN A 341 19.72 -9.07 -1.77
CA GLN A 341 20.33 -10.33 -1.33
C GLN A 341 19.78 -11.55 -2.09
N GLN A 342 18.49 -11.51 -2.44
CA GLN A 342 17.82 -12.57 -3.20
C GLN A 342 18.06 -12.50 -4.71
N LYS A 343 18.72 -11.45 -5.22
CA LYS A 343 18.88 -11.14 -6.65
C LYS A 343 17.55 -11.02 -7.41
N LYS A 344 16.52 -10.46 -6.76
CA LYS A 344 15.15 -10.27 -7.29
C LYS A 344 14.76 -8.79 -7.33
N THR A 345 15.66 -7.92 -7.77
CA THR A 345 15.43 -6.46 -7.79
C THR A 345 14.59 -6.01 -8.98
N GLU A 346 14.41 -6.84 -10.00
CA GLU A 346 13.58 -6.54 -11.17
C GLU A 346 12.11 -6.23 -10.83
N ILE A 347 11.61 -6.80 -9.72
CA ILE A 347 10.28 -6.54 -9.17
C ILE A 347 9.97 -5.05 -8.97
N PHE A 348 10.97 -4.24 -8.63
CA PHE A 348 10.78 -2.80 -8.42
C PHE A 348 10.59 -2.02 -9.73
N ALA A 349 11.11 -2.56 -10.84
CA ALA A 349 10.84 -2.03 -12.17
C ALA A 349 9.43 -2.39 -12.62
N GLU A 350 9.01 -3.64 -12.39
CA GLU A 350 7.69 -4.16 -12.75
C GLU A 350 6.55 -3.38 -12.08
N ILE A 351 6.66 -3.12 -10.77
CA ILE A 351 5.64 -2.35 -10.04
C ILE A 351 5.73 -0.84 -10.31
N GLY A 352 6.77 -0.36 -11.01
CA GLY A 352 6.96 1.06 -11.34
C GLY A 352 7.55 1.92 -10.22
N ALA A 353 8.03 1.32 -9.12
CA ALA A 353 8.58 2.04 -7.97
C ALA A 353 9.83 2.85 -8.31
N ILE A 354 10.69 2.35 -9.22
CA ILE A 354 11.94 3.00 -9.62
C ILE A 354 11.68 4.42 -10.13
N GLN A 355 10.67 4.62 -10.98
CA GLN A 355 10.39 5.93 -11.55
C GLN A 355 9.87 6.91 -10.49
N SER A 356 9.04 6.45 -9.55
CA SER A 356 8.57 7.27 -8.43
C SER A 356 9.72 7.66 -7.49
N LEU A 357 10.66 6.76 -7.21
CA LEU A 357 11.86 7.08 -6.44
C LEU A 357 12.76 8.09 -7.16
N LYS A 358 12.98 7.92 -8.48
CA LYS A 358 13.71 8.90 -9.29
C LYS A 358 13.05 10.28 -9.24
N ARG A 359 11.71 10.35 -9.31
CA ARG A 359 10.92 11.58 -9.11
C ARG A 359 11.19 12.24 -7.76
N ILE A 360 11.14 11.47 -6.67
CA ILE A 360 11.42 11.99 -5.32
C ILE A 360 12.83 12.58 -5.25
N VAL A 361 13.84 11.90 -5.78
CA VAL A 361 15.22 12.40 -5.77
C VAL A 361 15.38 13.69 -6.59
N CYS A 362 14.69 13.79 -7.72
CA CYS A 362 14.73 14.98 -8.57
C CYS A 362 14.09 16.20 -7.89
N TYR A 363 12.92 16.02 -7.27
CA TYR A 363 12.01 17.12 -6.97
C TYR A 363 11.72 17.34 -5.48
N SER A 364 11.96 16.37 -4.60
CA SER A 364 11.68 16.53 -3.17
C SER A 364 12.62 17.55 -2.51
N ALA A 365 12.08 18.32 -1.58
CA ALA A 365 12.85 19.23 -0.73
C ALA A 365 13.24 18.62 0.63
N ASN A 366 12.60 17.52 1.02
CA ASN A 366 12.89 16.87 2.29
C ASN A 366 14.16 16.01 2.19
N GLY A 367 15.09 16.22 3.13
CA GLY A 367 16.36 15.52 3.18
C GLY A 367 16.21 14.02 3.45
N THR A 368 15.33 13.64 4.38
CA THR A 368 15.03 12.27 4.77
C THR A 368 14.49 11.46 3.59
N THR A 369 13.40 11.90 2.94
CA THR A 369 12.80 11.22 1.80
C THR A 369 13.78 11.09 0.64
N SER A 370 14.49 12.18 0.30
CA SER A 370 15.49 12.17 -0.75
C SER A 370 16.63 11.20 -0.44
N MET A 371 17.12 11.15 0.80
CA MET A 371 18.19 10.24 1.21
C MET A 371 17.74 8.77 1.07
N LEU A 372 16.55 8.45 1.56
CA LEU A 372 15.98 7.11 1.48
C LEU A 372 15.77 6.68 0.02
N ALA A 373 15.22 7.55 -0.83
CA ALA A 373 15.02 7.24 -2.24
C ALA A 373 16.34 7.02 -2.98
N LYS A 374 17.39 7.82 -2.71
CA LYS A 374 18.74 7.58 -3.25
C LYS A 374 19.29 6.23 -2.81
N ARG A 375 19.17 5.90 -1.52
CA ARG A 375 19.65 4.63 -0.97
C ARG A 375 18.93 3.45 -1.61
N ALA A 376 17.61 3.51 -1.71
CA ALA A 376 16.80 2.49 -2.38
C ALA A 376 17.23 2.27 -3.84
N LEU A 377 17.36 3.34 -4.63
CA LEU A 377 17.84 3.27 -6.02
C LEU A 377 19.25 2.65 -6.13
N CYS A 378 20.19 3.08 -5.29
CA CYS A 378 21.53 2.48 -5.23
C CYS A 378 21.47 0.97 -4.95
N THR A 379 20.63 0.55 -3.99
CA THR A 379 20.47 -0.87 -3.64
C THR A 379 19.82 -1.68 -4.76
N MET A 380 18.94 -1.05 -5.55
CA MET A 380 18.34 -1.65 -6.75
C MET A 380 19.31 -1.73 -7.95
N GLY A 381 20.49 -1.10 -7.87
CA GLY A 381 21.45 -1.02 -8.98
C GLY A 381 21.12 0.06 -10.01
N GLU A 382 20.24 0.99 -9.68
CA GLU A 382 19.78 2.06 -10.58
C GLU A 382 20.68 3.29 -10.52
N GLU A 383 20.81 3.99 -11.65
CA GLU A 383 21.46 5.30 -11.68
C GLU A 383 20.63 6.32 -10.89
N VAL A 384 21.29 6.95 -9.91
CA VAL A 384 20.67 7.96 -9.06
C VAL A 384 20.67 9.32 -9.77
N PRO A 385 19.50 9.91 -10.04
CA PRO A 385 19.43 11.22 -10.69
C PRO A 385 19.95 12.32 -9.77
N ARG A 386 20.31 13.46 -10.36
CA ARG A 386 20.69 14.64 -9.60
C ARG A 386 19.44 15.42 -9.22
N ARG A 387 19.49 16.07 -8.05
CA ARG A 387 18.44 16.97 -7.61
C ARG A 387 18.40 18.18 -8.54
N LEU A 388 17.20 18.55 -8.97
CA LEU A 388 16.96 19.70 -9.82
C LEU A 388 16.58 20.91 -8.96
N LEU A 389 16.88 22.11 -9.45
CA LEU A 389 16.45 23.33 -8.77
C LEU A 389 14.94 23.50 -8.96
N PRO A 390 14.12 23.60 -7.90
CA PRO A 390 12.67 23.57 -8.07
C PRO A 390 12.09 24.82 -8.73
N THR A 391 12.77 25.97 -8.67
CA THR A 391 12.31 27.24 -9.27
C THR A 391 12.58 27.29 -10.78
N VAL A 392 11.89 26.44 -11.54
CA VAL A 392 12.02 26.32 -12.99
C VAL A 392 11.85 27.65 -13.74
N PRO A 393 10.90 28.54 -13.39
CA PRO A 393 10.78 29.84 -14.04
C PRO A 393 12.07 30.70 -14.01
N ASN A 394 12.95 30.45 -13.04
CA ASN A 394 14.19 31.20 -12.86
C ASN A 394 15.42 30.49 -13.46
N TRP A 395 15.25 29.32 -14.07
CA TRP A 395 16.36 28.57 -14.65
C TRP A 395 17.03 29.35 -15.77
N LYS A 396 18.36 29.21 -15.85
CA LYS A 396 19.14 29.64 -16.98
C LYS A 396 19.46 28.43 -17.85
N THR A 397 20.09 28.69 -19.00
CA THR A 397 20.43 27.66 -19.97
C THR A 397 21.19 26.47 -19.34
N PRO A 398 22.14 26.65 -18.39
CA PRO A 398 22.82 25.52 -17.75
C PRO A 398 21.89 24.57 -16.97
N GLU A 399 20.86 25.08 -16.29
CA GLU A 399 19.88 24.24 -15.59
C GLU A 399 19.02 23.44 -16.58
N VAL A 400 18.59 24.08 -17.68
CA VAL A 400 17.86 23.40 -18.77
C VAL A 400 18.71 22.28 -19.38
N GLN A 401 20.00 22.52 -19.60
CA GLN A 401 20.94 21.50 -20.12
C GLN A 401 21.07 20.32 -19.16
N LYS A 402 21.20 20.56 -17.85
CA LYS A 402 21.27 19.49 -16.84
C LYS A 402 19.99 18.64 -16.83
N TRP A 403 18.83 19.28 -16.92
CA TRP A 403 17.55 18.58 -17.00
C TRP A 403 17.46 17.70 -18.25
N LEU A 404 17.79 18.24 -19.44
CA LEU A 404 17.80 17.48 -20.71
C LEU A 404 18.70 16.24 -20.63
N GLN A 405 19.88 16.37 -20.04
CA GLN A 405 20.79 15.25 -19.85
C GLN A 405 20.18 14.16 -18.97
N GLN A 406 19.55 14.56 -17.87
CA GLN A 406 18.95 13.65 -16.89
C GLN A 406 17.72 12.91 -17.43
N ILE A 407 16.91 13.54 -18.28
CA ILE A 407 15.75 12.89 -18.93
C ILE A 407 16.13 12.09 -20.19
N GLY A 408 17.43 12.01 -20.53
CA GLY A 408 17.92 11.22 -21.67
C GLY A 408 17.81 11.92 -23.03
N PHE A 409 17.67 13.25 -23.08
CA PHE A 409 17.56 14.06 -24.30
C PHE A 409 18.89 14.71 -24.73
N LEU A 410 20.03 14.05 -24.46
CA LEU A 410 21.38 14.56 -24.74
C LEU A 410 21.58 15.03 -26.19
N LYS A 411 20.96 14.33 -27.16
CA LYS A 411 21.03 14.68 -28.59
C LYS A 411 20.57 16.11 -28.88
N TYR A 412 19.63 16.64 -28.10
CA TYR A 412 19.02 17.95 -28.34
C TYR A 412 19.68 19.07 -27.52
N CYS A 413 20.59 18.75 -26.60
CA CYS A 413 21.32 19.71 -25.78
C CYS A 413 21.95 20.87 -26.60
N PRO A 414 22.68 20.62 -27.71
CA PRO A 414 23.28 21.70 -28.51
C PRO A 414 22.26 22.68 -29.07
N ARG A 415 21.11 22.19 -29.54
CA ARG A 415 20.03 23.03 -30.10
C ARG A 415 19.41 23.91 -29.03
N PHE A 416 19.10 23.37 -27.86
CA PHE A 416 18.59 24.16 -26.74
C PHE A 416 19.60 25.23 -26.29
N LEU A 417 20.90 24.96 -26.36
CA LEU A 417 21.95 25.90 -26.00
C LEU A 417 22.10 27.02 -27.06
N GLU A 418 22.10 26.66 -28.35
CA GLU A 418 22.17 27.59 -29.48
C GLU A 418 21.01 28.59 -29.47
N HIS A 419 19.79 28.11 -29.21
CA HIS A 419 18.60 28.93 -29.07
C HIS A 419 18.44 29.60 -27.69
N GLN A 420 19.44 29.44 -26.80
CA GLN A 420 19.47 30.01 -25.45
C GLN A 420 18.19 29.73 -24.64
N VAL A 421 17.62 28.54 -24.79
CA VAL A 421 16.38 28.15 -24.11
C VAL A 421 16.62 28.14 -22.60
N ASP A 422 15.98 29.06 -21.90
CA ASP A 422 16.00 29.18 -20.45
C ASP A 422 14.69 28.63 -19.82
N GLY A 423 14.52 28.79 -18.52
CA GLY A 423 13.37 28.23 -17.80
C GLY A 423 12.01 28.76 -18.26
N ASP A 424 11.93 30.05 -18.56
CA ASP A 424 10.72 30.71 -19.04
C ASP A 424 10.34 30.18 -20.44
N LEU A 425 11.31 30.15 -21.38
CA LEU A 425 11.08 29.60 -22.71
C LEU A 425 10.72 28.11 -22.66
N LEU A 426 11.43 27.31 -21.85
CA LEU A 426 11.18 25.87 -21.69
C LEU A 426 9.73 25.59 -21.27
N LEU A 427 9.21 26.36 -20.31
CA LEU A 427 7.85 26.19 -19.81
C LEU A 427 6.78 26.60 -20.85
N ARG A 428 7.14 27.37 -21.87
CA ARG A 428 6.24 27.87 -22.92
C ARG A 428 6.42 27.21 -24.29
N LEU A 429 7.32 26.23 -24.42
CA LEU A 429 7.55 25.51 -25.68
C LEU A 429 6.25 24.88 -26.23
N SER A 430 6.04 25.08 -27.53
CA SER A 430 4.97 24.49 -28.33
C SER A 430 5.49 23.32 -29.18
N GLU A 431 4.57 22.57 -29.79
CA GLU A 431 4.95 21.48 -30.68
C GLU A 431 5.68 21.99 -31.93
N GLU A 432 5.34 23.19 -32.40
CA GLU A 432 5.98 23.85 -33.53
C GLU A 432 7.44 24.21 -33.20
N ASP A 433 7.70 24.86 -32.06
CA ASP A 433 9.06 25.20 -31.62
C ASP A 433 9.97 23.96 -31.54
N LEU A 434 9.42 22.84 -31.05
CA LEU A 434 10.16 21.58 -31.01
C LEU A 434 10.48 21.03 -32.40
N LEU A 435 9.55 21.16 -33.35
CA LEU A 435 9.68 20.63 -34.70
C LEU A 435 10.63 21.48 -35.56
N THR A 436 10.42 22.79 -35.60
CA THR A 436 11.10 23.70 -36.53
C THR A 436 12.47 24.10 -35.99
N ASP A 437 12.52 24.61 -34.76
CA ASP A 437 13.70 25.31 -34.25
C ASP A 437 14.63 24.32 -33.54
N LEU A 438 14.05 23.41 -32.75
CA LEU A 438 14.81 22.41 -31.97
C LEU A 438 15.01 21.09 -32.73
N ALA A 439 14.53 21.01 -33.97
CA ALA A 439 14.75 19.90 -34.91
C ALA A 439 14.32 18.51 -34.38
N MET A 440 13.29 18.44 -33.54
CA MET A 440 12.63 17.18 -33.16
C MET A 440 11.60 16.77 -34.21
N SER A 441 12.07 16.22 -35.33
CA SER A 441 11.21 15.78 -36.44
C SER A 441 10.24 14.66 -36.06
N SER A 442 10.68 13.71 -35.24
CA SER A 442 9.85 12.59 -34.78
C SER A 442 8.76 13.04 -33.80
N SER A 443 7.50 12.84 -34.18
CA SER A 443 6.34 13.14 -33.32
C SER A 443 6.33 12.29 -32.04
N ILE A 444 6.85 11.07 -32.09
CA ILE A 444 6.98 10.19 -30.90
C ILE A 444 8.01 10.78 -29.94
N THR A 445 9.13 11.29 -30.44
CA THR A 445 10.14 11.95 -29.61
C THR A 445 9.60 13.22 -28.97
N ARG A 446 8.83 14.05 -29.71
CA ARG A 446 8.15 15.23 -29.15
C ARG A 446 7.14 14.84 -28.06
N LYS A 447 6.33 13.79 -28.28
CA LYS A 447 5.41 13.28 -27.25
C LYS A 447 6.14 12.82 -25.98
N ARG A 448 7.27 12.12 -26.13
CA ARG A 448 8.13 11.76 -24.99
C ARG A 448 8.65 13.00 -24.27
N PHE A 449 9.14 13.99 -25.00
CA PHE A 449 9.62 15.25 -24.41
C PHE A 449 8.51 15.96 -23.63
N PHE A 450 7.31 16.11 -24.20
CA PHE A 450 6.19 16.74 -23.51
C PHE A 450 5.74 15.99 -22.27
N ARG A 451 5.89 14.66 -22.23
CA ARG A 451 5.64 13.88 -21.01
C ARG A 451 6.63 14.27 -19.90
N GLU A 452 7.92 14.34 -20.20
CA GLU A 452 8.94 14.77 -19.23
C GLU A 452 8.75 16.25 -18.83
N LEU A 453 8.37 17.12 -19.77
CA LEU A 453 8.06 18.53 -19.50
C LEU A 453 6.82 18.68 -18.61
N THR A 454 5.80 17.84 -18.82
CA THR A 454 4.59 17.82 -17.97
C THR A 454 4.96 17.44 -16.54
N GLU A 455 5.86 16.47 -16.36
CA GLU A 455 6.38 16.09 -15.06
C GLU A 455 7.14 17.26 -14.40
N LEU A 456 8.07 17.89 -15.12
CA LEU A 456 8.80 19.07 -14.63
C LEU A 456 7.84 20.19 -14.21
N LYS A 457 6.84 20.51 -15.03
CA LYS A 457 5.81 21.52 -14.74
C LYS A 457 4.98 21.17 -13.51
N THR A 458 4.69 19.90 -13.30
CA THR A 458 3.89 19.44 -12.16
C THR A 458 4.66 19.65 -10.84
N TYR A 459 5.95 19.38 -10.81
CA TYR A 459 6.76 19.49 -9.59
C TYR A 459 7.52 20.82 -9.43
N ALA A 460 7.36 21.75 -10.36
CA ALA A 460 8.00 23.05 -10.28
C ALA A 460 7.45 23.90 -9.10
N ASN A 461 8.33 24.73 -8.55
CA ASN A 461 7.99 25.76 -7.59
C ASN A 461 7.72 27.08 -8.34
N TYR A 462 6.47 27.55 -8.23
CA TYR A 462 5.99 28.76 -8.87
C TYR A 462 5.90 29.97 -7.94
N SER A 463 6.43 29.90 -6.71
CA SER A 463 6.29 30.97 -5.69
C SER A 463 6.79 32.35 -6.14
N THR A 464 7.68 32.42 -7.13
CA THR A 464 8.20 33.68 -7.68
C THR A 464 7.23 34.40 -8.61
N CYS A 465 6.21 33.70 -9.13
CA CYS A 465 5.26 34.24 -10.10
C CYS A 465 3.78 34.01 -9.71
N ASP A 466 3.47 32.94 -8.97
CA ASP A 466 2.12 32.63 -8.50
C ASP A 466 1.81 33.33 -7.18
N ARG A 467 1.16 34.50 -7.27
CA ARG A 467 0.79 35.32 -6.10
C ARG A 467 -0.44 34.82 -5.34
N SER A 468 -1.24 33.94 -5.95
CA SER A 468 -2.56 33.54 -5.43
C SER A 468 -2.64 32.08 -4.99
N ASN A 469 -1.50 31.39 -5.03
CA ASN A 469 -1.39 29.95 -4.84
C ASN A 469 -2.33 29.16 -5.77
N LEU A 470 -2.36 29.57 -7.04
CA LEU A 470 -3.09 28.90 -8.12
C LEU A 470 -2.58 27.47 -8.34
N ALA A 471 -1.28 27.23 -8.17
CA ALA A 471 -0.66 25.92 -8.35
C ALA A 471 -1.24 24.85 -7.42
N ASP A 472 -1.40 25.17 -6.13
CA ASP A 472 -1.97 24.26 -5.14
C ASP A 472 -3.48 24.11 -5.34
N TRP A 473 -4.17 25.18 -5.74
CA TRP A 473 -5.59 25.11 -6.09
C TRP A 473 -5.84 24.17 -7.28
N LEU A 474 -5.03 24.27 -8.35
CA LEU A 474 -5.11 23.37 -9.50
C LEU A 474 -4.89 21.91 -9.08
N ALA A 475 -3.87 21.66 -8.24
CA ALA A 475 -3.58 20.33 -7.72
C ALA A 475 -4.73 19.76 -6.87
N GLY A 476 -5.47 20.62 -6.18
CA GLY A 476 -6.68 20.24 -5.43
C GLY A 476 -7.85 19.81 -6.33
N VAL A 477 -7.93 20.32 -7.56
CA VAL A 477 -8.91 19.85 -8.57
C VAL A 477 -8.46 18.52 -9.19
N ASP A 478 -7.20 18.47 -9.63
CA ASP A 478 -6.53 17.28 -10.12
C ASP A 478 -5.01 17.50 -10.01
N PRO A 479 -4.23 16.58 -9.39
CA PRO A 479 -2.78 16.76 -9.25
C PRO A 479 -2.06 17.08 -10.57
N LYS A 480 -2.55 16.56 -11.69
CA LYS A 480 -1.97 16.79 -13.02
C LYS A 480 -2.21 18.22 -13.52
N PHE A 481 -3.21 18.94 -13.02
CA PHE A 481 -3.53 20.29 -13.50
C PHE A 481 -2.52 21.33 -13.04
N ARG A 482 -1.69 21.01 -12.05
CA ARG A 482 -0.55 21.85 -11.64
C ARG A 482 0.38 22.19 -12.80
N GLN A 483 0.43 21.34 -13.84
CA GLN A 483 1.20 21.61 -15.06
C GLN A 483 0.78 22.91 -15.80
N TYR A 484 -0.45 23.39 -15.60
CA TYR A 484 -0.99 24.57 -16.29
C TYR A 484 -0.68 25.89 -15.59
N THR A 485 -0.10 25.84 -14.38
CA THR A 485 0.14 27.00 -13.52
C THR A 485 0.86 28.12 -14.27
N TYR A 486 1.98 27.80 -14.93
CA TYR A 486 2.81 28.83 -15.55
C TYR A 486 2.09 29.58 -16.67
N ASN A 487 1.36 28.85 -17.52
CA ASN A 487 0.63 29.45 -18.65
C ASN A 487 -0.50 30.36 -18.16
N LEU A 488 -1.21 29.97 -17.09
CA LEU A 488 -2.26 30.79 -16.49
C LEU A 488 -1.68 32.07 -15.87
N VAL A 489 -0.64 31.93 -15.04
CA VAL A 489 0.00 33.05 -14.34
C VAL A 489 0.62 34.05 -15.33
N THR A 490 1.24 33.58 -16.40
CA THR A 490 1.81 34.44 -17.45
C THR A 490 0.76 35.17 -18.27
N CYS A 491 -0.46 34.66 -18.36
CA CYS A 491 -1.62 35.38 -18.90
C CYS A 491 -2.22 36.39 -17.89
N GLY A 492 -1.64 36.55 -16.71
CA GLY A 492 -2.17 37.39 -15.64
C GLY A 492 -3.42 36.80 -14.96
N ILE A 493 -3.69 35.51 -15.15
CA ILE A 493 -4.83 34.83 -14.53
C ILE A 493 -4.39 34.33 -13.15
N ASP A 494 -5.07 34.84 -12.12
CA ASP A 494 -4.92 34.37 -10.75
C ASP A 494 -6.14 33.54 -10.32
N ARG A 495 -6.06 32.93 -9.12
CA ARG A 495 -7.14 32.13 -8.54
C ARG A 495 -8.46 32.89 -8.42
N ASN A 496 -8.42 34.20 -8.20
CA ASN A 496 -9.62 35.02 -7.97
C ASN A 496 -10.29 35.40 -9.29
N PHE A 497 -9.55 35.50 -10.39
CA PHE A 497 -10.07 35.86 -11.70
C PHE A 497 -10.52 34.66 -12.54
N LEU A 498 -10.03 33.46 -12.23
CA LEU A 498 -10.24 32.24 -13.03
C LEU A 498 -11.72 31.92 -13.34
N HIS A 499 -12.65 32.27 -12.44
CA HIS A 499 -14.09 32.06 -12.65
C HIS A 499 -14.70 32.87 -13.82
N ARG A 500 -14.01 33.92 -14.30
CA ARG A 500 -14.44 34.78 -15.42
C ARG A 500 -13.79 34.42 -16.75
N VAL A 501 -12.83 33.50 -16.73
CA VAL A 501 -12.10 33.08 -17.93
C VAL A 501 -13.01 32.19 -18.80
N THR A 502 -12.90 32.36 -20.11
CA THR A 502 -13.65 31.55 -21.08
C THR A 502 -12.90 30.29 -21.47
N GLU A 503 -13.61 29.28 -21.98
CA GLU A 503 -12.95 28.07 -22.49
C GLU A 503 -11.99 28.40 -23.64
N GLN A 504 -12.34 29.36 -24.50
CA GLN A 504 -11.51 29.79 -25.61
C GLN A 504 -10.19 30.41 -25.13
N GLN A 505 -10.22 31.28 -24.11
CA GLN A 505 -8.99 31.83 -23.51
C GLN A 505 -8.11 30.74 -22.87
N LEU A 506 -8.72 29.75 -22.21
CA LEU A 506 -7.95 28.62 -21.68
C LEU A 506 -7.28 27.79 -22.79
N GLN A 507 -7.92 27.67 -23.95
CA GLN A 507 -7.39 26.95 -25.10
C GLN A 507 -6.30 27.74 -25.82
N ASP A 508 -6.58 28.98 -26.19
CA ASP A 508 -5.76 29.77 -27.11
C ASP A 508 -4.62 30.48 -26.36
N ASP A 509 -4.93 31.13 -25.23
CA ASP A 509 -3.95 31.90 -24.46
C ASP A 509 -3.18 31.00 -23.48
N CYS A 510 -3.90 30.17 -22.72
CA CYS A 510 -3.29 29.31 -21.69
C CYS A 510 -2.81 27.95 -22.23
N ARG A 511 -3.07 27.65 -23.50
CA ARG A 511 -2.64 26.42 -24.20
C ARG A 511 -3.08 25.12 -23.50
N ILE A 512 -4.27 25.11 -22.91
CA ILE A 512 -4.87 23.90 -22.32
C ILE A 512 -5.62 23.15 -23.44
N GLY A 513 -4.90 22.32 -24.20
CA GLY A 513 -5.45 21.67 -25.39
C GLY A 513 -6.57 20.66 -25.12
N LEU A 514 -6.57 20.02 -23.94
CA LEU A 514 -7.60 19.03 -23.57
C LEU A 514 -8.88 19.74 -23.09
N SER A 515 -9.95 19.64 -23.89
CA SER A 515 -11.25 20.26 -23.59
C SER A 515 -11.82 19.84 -22.23
N PHE A 516 -11.70 18.56 -21.88
CA PHE A 516 -12.17 18.06 -20.59
C PHE A 516 -11.43 18.69 -19.41
N HIS A 517 -10.13 18.97 -19.54
CA HIS A 517 -9.38 19.66 -18.49
C HIS A 517 -9.90 21.09 -18.31
N ARG A 518 -10.14 21.80 -19.41
CA ARG A 518 -10.72 23.16 -19.38
C ARG A 518 -12.08 23.17 -18.68
N VAL A 519 -12.96 22.24 -19.02
CA VAL A 519 -14.29 22.12 -18.40
C VAL A 519 -14.18 21.89 -16.89
N ARG A 520 -13.32 20.96 -16.44
CA ARG A 520 -13.13 20.69 -15.01
C ARG A 520 -12.56 21.90 -14.26
N ILE A 521 -11.57 22.57 -14.83
CA ILE A 521 -10.97 23.78 -14.23
C ILE A 521 -12.03 24.88 -14.10
N LEU A 522 -12.82 25.15 -15.15
CA LEU A 522 -13.86 26.17 -15.12
C LEU A 522 -15.00 25.83 -14.16
N SER A 523 -15.43 24.56 -14.08
CA SER A 523 -16.45 24.12 -13.12
C SER A 523 -15.98 24.38 -11.69
N ALA A 524 -14.78 23.90 -11.35
CA ALA A 524 -14.22 24.08 -10.01
C ALA A 524 -14.03 25.58 -9.67
N ALA A 525 -13.60 26.41 -10.63
CA ALA A 525 -13.42 27.85 -10.41
C ALA A 525 -14.76 28.56 -10.12
N ARG A 526 -15.83 28.18 -10.84
CA ARG A 526 -17.18 28.74 -10.64
C ARG A 526 -17.79 28.28 -9.31
N GLU A 527 -17.63 27.02 -8.94
CA GLU A 527 -18.07 26.49 -7.65
C GLU A 527 -17.38 27.20 -6.48
N PHE A 528 -16.06 27.39 -6.59
CA PHE A 528 -15.28 28.12 -5.58
C PHE A 528 -15.77 29.57 -5.41
N ALA A 529 -16.03 30.27 -6.52
CA ALA A 529 -16.57 31.63 -6.48
C ALA A 529 -17.97 31.70 -5.83
N GLN A 530 -18.83 30.71 -6.09
CA GLN A 530 -20.17 30.64 -5.49
C GLN A 530 -20.13 30.36 -3.98
N GLN A 531 -19.19 29.54 -3.50
CA GLN A 531 -19.00 29.27 -2.08
C GLN A 531 -18.52 30.51 -1.32
N GLY A 532 -17.62 31.31 -1.92
CA GLY A 532 -17.17 32.58 -1.35
C GLY A 532 -18.29 33.62 -1.18
N LEU A 533 -19.29 33.62 -2.07
CA LEU A 533 -20.46 34.51 -1.99
C LEU A 533 -21.48 34.07 -0.93
N LYS A 534 -21.64 32.76 -0.70
CA LYS A 534 -22.53 32.23 0.36
C LYS A 534 -21.95 32.39 1.77
N GLY A 535 -20.63 32.47 1.91
CA GLY A 535 -19.96 32.74 3.19
C GLY A 535 -20.05 34.21 3.63
N SER A 536 -20.46 35.14 2.76
CA SER A 536 -20.57 36.57 3.08
C SER A 536 -22.01 37.06 3.31
N SER A 537 -23.01 36.17 3.27
CA SER A 537 -24.37 36.52 3.67
C SER A 537 -24.53 36.33 5.18
N ASN A 538 -24.46 37.43 5.94
CA ASN A 538 -24.89 37.45 7.35
C ASN A 538 -26.33 36.92 7.46
N PRO A 539 -26.67 36.12 8.49
CA PRO A 539 -28.06 35.84 8.80
C PRO A 539 -28.78 37.14 9.21
N PRO A 540 -30.10 37.28 8.95
CA PRO A 540 -30.86 38.44 9.41
C PRO A 540 -30.86 38.49 10.94
N GLU A 541 -30.68 39.70 11.49
CA GLU A 541 -30.71 39.98 12.93
C GLU A 541 -31.92 39.33 13.60
N SER A 542 -31.67 38.27 14.40
CA SER A 542 -32.64 37.76 15.37
C SER A 542 -32.38 38.43 16.72
N SER A 543 -33.35 39.23 17.13
CA SER A 543 -33.62 39.77 18.48
C SER A 543 -32.83 39.12 19.63
N PHE A 544 -32.05 39.94 20.33
CA PHE A 544 -31.40 39.61 21.61
C PHE A 544 -32.42 39.26 22.71
N PRO A 545 -32.18 38.24 23.55
CA PRO A 545 -32.81 38.12 24.86
C PRO A 545 -32.02 38.90 25.93
N GLU A 546 -32.74 39.55 26.84
CA GLU A 546 -32.19 40.32 27.98
C GLU A 546 -31.30 39.48 28.91
N PRO A 547 -30.31 40.09 29.58
CA PRO A 547 -29.44 39.41 30.53
C PRO A 547 -30.13 39.18 31.89
N VAL A 548 -30.07 37.93 32.34
CA VAL A 548 -30.45 37.50 33.69
C VAL A 548 -29.52 38.15 34.72
N LYS A 549 -30.11 38.92 35.64
CA LYS A 549 -29.43 39.45 36.84
C LYS A 549 -29.16 38.30 37.82
N TYR A 550 -27.91 38.12 38.20
CA TYR A 550 -27.56 37.39 39.42
C TYR A 550 -27.74 38.33 40.62
N ALA A 551 -28.56 37.91 41.59
CA ALA A 551 -28.65 38.51 42.92
C ALA A 551 -27.71 37.75 43.88
N GLU A 552 -27.24 38.51 44.88
CA GLU A 552 -26.26 38.19 45.94
C GLU A 552 -26.46 36.86 46.68
#